data_AF-A0A9X0BI75-F1
#
_entry.id   AF-A0A9X0BI75-F1
#
_cell.length_a   1.000
_cell.length_b   1.000
_cell.length_c   1.000
_cell.angle_alpha   90.00
_cell.angle_beta   90.00
_cell.angle_gamma   90.00
#
_symmetry.space_group_name_H-M   'P 1'
#
loop_
_entity.id
_entity.type
_entity.pdbx_description
1 polymer ?
#
loop_
_entity_poly.entity_id
_entity_poly.type
_entity_poly.pdbx_seq_one_letter_code
_entity_poly.pdbx_strand_id
1 'polypeptide(L)'
;MRDAVQWWRHWHRSLKGHYWKHIYIAFSTISEDVTVPPRHLLNGDFRLLGHSVSEMWDGMRQENIHPDSIAFMELCLLRQYIVQYFDKQEMDINAGPRLNLFLESNWRDVAANTHGATVALLTANHGEAFGVVNSAVNMTFVVDVLSMSSVGEALTMDMDTPPFRDKNQRLDHGLQGVYSRYMECLNIQPSAPILARSASSGIHFVPAMDGHRERVKHKRFPMSESLRCIVDDHVKR
;
A
#
# COMPACT_ATOMS: atom_id res chain seq x y z
N MET A 1 -9.84 -9.08 4.62
CA MET A 1 -9.60 -9.27 3.17
C MET A 1 -10.31 -8.22 2.31
N ARG A 2 -11.50 -7.72 2.69
CA ARG A 2 -12.20 -6.71 1.87
C ARG A 2 -11.41 -5.41 1.76
N ASP A 3 -10.84 -4.94 2.86
CA ASP A 3 -10.06 -3.71 2.89
C ASP A 3 -8.78 -3.86 2.03
N ALA A 4 -8.11 -5.02 2.05
CA ALA A 4 -7.01 -5.33 1.13
C ALA A 4 -7.43 -5.29 -0.35
N VAL A 5 -8.58 -5.88 -0.71
CA VAL A 5 -9.08 -5.86 -2.10
C VAL A 5 -9.53 -4.46 -2.51
N GLN A 6 -10.12 -3.68 -1.59
CA GLN A 6 -10.43 -2.27 -1.80
C GLN A 6 -9.16 -1.46 -2.06
N TRP A 7 -8.11 -1.69 -1.28
CA TRP A 7 -6.81 -1.06 -1.47
C TRP A 7 -6.20 -1.45 -2.82
N TRP A 8 -6.14 -2.74 -3.13
CA TRP A 8 -5.67 -3.28 -4.41
C TRP A 8 -6.39 -2.64 -5.62
N ARG A 9 -7.69 -2.39 -5.54
CA ARG A 9 -8.47 -1.74 -6.60
C ARG A 9 -7.91 -0.37 -7.02
N HIS A 10 -7.34 0.40 -6.09
CA HIS A 10 -6.76 1.72 -6.41
C HIS A 10 -5.55 1.61 -7.33
N TRP A 11 -4.81 0.50 -7.25
CA TRP A 11 -3.64 0.21 -8.05
C TRP A 11 -3.98 -0.60 -9.31
N HIS A 12 -5.09 -1.34 -9.30
CA HIS A 12 -5.53 -2.25 -10.37
C HIS A 12 -5.63 -1.58 -11.74
N ARG A 13 -6.30 -0.42 -11.87
CA ARG A 13 -6.52 0.19 -13.19
C ARG A 13 -5.23 0.65 -13.89
N SER A 14 -4.18 0.91 -13.12
CA SER A 14 -2.89 1.36 -13.63
C SER A 14 -2.03 0.21 -14.17
N LEU A 15 -2.45 -1.05 -13.97
CA LEU A 15 -1.71 -2.26 -14.33
C LEU A 15 -2.40 -3.09 -15.43
N LYS A 16 -3.32 -2.50 -16.19
CA LYS A 16 -4.05 -3.22 -17.25
C LYS A 16 -3.07 -3.90 -18.21
N GLY A 17 -3.16 -5.23 -18.33
CA GLY A 17 -2.27 -6.04 -19.17
C GLY A 17 -1.07 -6.66 -18.44
N HIS A 18 -0.93 -6.42 -17.13
CA HIS A 18 0.17 -6.92 -16.30
C HIS A 18 -0.31 -7.81 -15.15
N TYR A 19 -0.68 -9.06 -15.49
CA TYR A 19 -1.27 -10.02 -14.56
C TYR A 19 -0.41 -10.25 -13.30
N TRP A 20 0.89 -10.45 -13.45
CA TRP A 20 1.77 -10.77 -12.33
C TRP A 20 2.06 -9.56 -11.45
N LYS A 21 2.04 -8.34 -12.02
CA LYS A 21 2.07 -7.11 -11.21
C LYS A 21 0.80 -6.96 -10.38
N HIS A 22 -0.37 -7.36 -10.90
CA HIS A 22 -1.59 -7.41 -10.11
C HIS A 22 -1.48 -8.40 -8.93
N ILE A 23 -0.95 -9.59 -9.16
CA ILE A 23 -0.71 -10.59 -8.10
C ILE A 23 0.28 -10.04 -7.06
N TYR A 24 1.34 -9.35 -7.49
CA TYR A 24 2.27 -8.68 -6.58
C TYR A 24 1.57 -7.66 -5.67
N ILE A 25 0.71 -6.80 -6.21
CA ILE A 25 -0.07 -5.87 -5.39
C ILE A 25 -1.03 -6.62 -4.46
N ALA A 26 -1.63 -7.73 -4.91
CA ALA A 26 -2.48 -8.53 -4.04
C ALA A 26 -1.67 -9.07 -2.83
N PHE A 27 -0.45 -9.57 -3.05
CA PHE A 27 0.44 -10.01 -1.97
C PHE A 27 0.86 -8.85 -1.06
N SER A 28 1.08 -7.64 -1.59
CA SER A 28 1.46 -6.49 -0.79
C SER A 28 0.31 -5.88 0.02
N THR A 29 -0.93 -6.18 -0.33
CA THR A 29 -2.11 -5.64 0.37
C THR A 29 -2.72 -6.62 1.37
N ILE A 30 -2.63 -7.93 1.13
CA ILE A 30 -3.26 -8.94 1.99
C ILE A 30 -2.66 -9.02 3.39
N SER A 31 -1.38 -8.67 3.54
CA SER A 31 -0.67 -8.78 4.82
C SER A 31 -1.29 -7.87 5.89
N GLU A 32 -1.95 -6.77 5.51
CA GLU A 32 -2.72 -5.90 6.42
C GLU A 32 -3.87 -6.65 7.09
N ASP A 33 -4.53 -7.53 6.34
CA ASP A 33 -5.70 -8.27 6.78
C ASP A 33 -5.35 -9.62 7.42
N VAL A 34 -4.27 -10.26 6.95
CA VAL A 34 -3.90 -11.62 7.35
C VAL A 34 -2.47 -11.62 7.89
N THR A 35 -2.30 -12.11 9.11
CA THR A 35 -0.98 -12.32 9.68
C THR A 35 -0.34 -13.55 9.05
N VAL A 36 0.65 -13.35 8.19
CA VAL A 36 1.38 -14.43 7.52
C VAL A 36 2.80 -14.50 8.06
N PRO A 37 3.22 -15.62 8.67
CA PRO A 37 4.62 -15.80 9.06
C PRO A 37 5.54 -15.71 7.82
N PRO A 38 6.66 -14.95 7.88
CA PRO A 38 7.56 -14.80 6.73
C PRO A 38 8.07 -16.14 6.18
N ARG A 39 8.27 -17.14 7.04
CA ARG A 39 8.65 -18.50 6.62
C ARG A 39 7.60 -19.16 5.70
N HIS A 40 6.31 -18.96 5.96
CA HIS A 40 5.24 -19.55 5.14
C HIS A 40 5.16 -18.84 3.78
N LEU A 41 5.52 -17.56 3.72
CA LEU A 41 5.64 -16.82 2.48
C LEU A 41 6.78 -17.37 1.62
N LEU A 42 7.98 -17.53 2.21
CA LEU A 42 9.19 -17.96 1.52
C LEU A 42 9.14 -19.43 1.07
N ASN A 43 8.55 -20.31 1.89
CA ASN A 43 8.45 -21.74 1.57
C ASN A 43 7.33 -22.05 0.56
N GLY A 44 6.46 -21.09 0.26
CA GLY A 44 5.29 -21.30 -0.62
C GLY A 44 4.10 -21.98 0.06
N ASP A 45 4.12 -22.13 1.39
CA ASP A 45 2.99 -22.64 2.17
C ASP A 45 1.80 -21.69 2.14
N PHE A 46 2.06 -20.38 2.14
CA PHE A 46 1.04 -19.36 1.94
C PHE A 46 0.77 -19.16 0.45
N ARG A 47 -0.49 -19.36 0.06
CA ARG A 47 -0.98 -19.12 -1.30
C ARG A 47 -2.09 -18.08 -1.31
N LEU A 48 -1.93 -17.07 -2.16
CA LEU A 48 -2.94 -16.04 -2.39
C LEU A 48 -3.55 -16.26 -3.76
N LEU A 49 -4.88 -16.42 -3.81
CA LEU A 49 -5.63 -16.69 -5.05
C LEU A 49 -5.10 -17.93 -5.82
N GLY A 50 -4.55 -18.90 -5.08
CA GLY A 50 -3.96 -20.12 -5.61
C GLY A 50 -2.48 -20.01 -6.03
N HIS A 51 -1.91 -18.80 -6.00
CA HIS A 51 -0.50 -18.55 -6.35
C HIS A 51 0.37 -18.47 -5.11
N SER A 52 1.60 -18.98 -5.21
CA SER A 52 2.69 -18.76 -4.26
C SER A 52 3.52 -17.52 -4.66
N VAL A 53 4.35 -17.02 -3.73
CA VAL A 53 5.27 -15.92 -4.03
C VAL A 53 6.33 -16.32 -5.07
N SER A 54 6.77 -17.58 -5.08
CA SER A 54 7.68 -18.07 -6.13
C SER A 54 7.04 -18.00 -7.52
N GLU A 55 5.80 -18.49 -7.67
CA GLU A 55 5.07 -18.42 -8.94
C GLU A 55 4.86 -16.97 -9.39
N MET A 56 4.57 -16.07 -8.45
CA MET A 56 4.47 -14.63 -8.73
C MET A 56 5.80 -14.08 -9.25
N TRP A 57 6.94 -14.41 -8.64
CA TRP A 57 8.25 -13.94 -9.14
C TRP A 57 8.61 -14.50 -10.50
N ASP A 58 8.31 -15.78 -10.75
CA ASP A 58 8.49 -16.39 -12.07
C ASP A 58 7.65 -15.68 -13.12
N GLY A 59 6.42 -15.33 -12.77
CA GLY A 59 5.54 -14.54 -13.60
C GLY A 59 6.03 -13.11 -13.87
N MET A 60 6.58 -12.46 -12.85
CA MET A 60 7.19 -11.12 -12.98
C MET A 60 8.37 -11.13 -13.95
N ARG A 61 9.16 -12.22 -13.98
CA ARG A 61 10.23 -12.43 -14.97
C ARG A 61 9.66 -12.60 -16.38
N GLN A 62 8.54 -13.31 -16.54
CA GLN A 62 7.85 -13.46 -17.83
C GLN A 62 7.29 -12.13 -18.36
N GLU A 63 6.99 -11.17 -17.48
CA GLU A 63 6.64 -9.80 -17.86
C GLU A 63 7.84 -8.92 -18.22
N ASN A 64 9.05 -9.50 -18.39
CA ASN A 64 10.28 -8.80 -18.76
C ASN A 64 10.67 -7.67 -17.79
N ILE A 65 10.36 -7.82 -16.50
CA ILE A 65 10.80 -6.85 -15.49
C ILE A 65 12.29 -7.04 -15.25
N HIS A 66 13.03 -5.93 -15.20
CA HIS A 66 14.47 -5.95 -14.95
C HIS A 66 14.80 -6.67 -13.61
N PRO A 67 15.84 -7.53 -13.56
CA PRO A 67 16.20 -8.27 -12.35
C PRO A 67 16.40 -7.40 -11.10
N ASP A 68 17.03 -6.23 -11.25
CA ASP A 68 17.22 -5.30 -10.13
C ASP A 68 15.90 -4.75 -9.58
N SER A 69 14.92 -4.51 -10.46
CA SER A 69 13.57 -4.10 -10.03
C SER A 69 12.89 -5.24 -9.27
N ILE A 70 13.04 -6.49 -9.72
CA ILE A 70 12.51 -7.67 -9.03
C ILE A 70 13.16 -7.81 -7.64
N ALA A 71 14.49 -7.75 -7.56
CA ALA A 71 15.22 -7.85 -6.29
C ALA A 71 14.79 -6.76 -5.31
N PHE A 72 14.61 -5.53 -5.78
CA PHE A 72 14.11 -4.43 -4.95
C PHE A 72 12.68 -4.68 -4.46
N MET A 73 11.77 -5.09 -5.33
CA MET A 73 10.39 -5.41 -4.98
C MET A 73 10.31 -6.58 -3.98
N GLU A 74 11.17 -7.58 -4.14
CA GLU A 74 11.28 -8.72 -3.23
C GLU A 74 11.71 -8.28 -1.83
N LEU A 75 12.72 -7.42 -1.73
CA LEU A 75 13.15 -6.84 -0.46
C LEU A 75 12.03 -6.02 0.20
N CYS A 76 11.27 -5.23 -0.57
CA CYS A 76 10.15 -4.45 -0.03
C CYS A 76 9.04 -5.36 0.50
N LEU A 77 8.67 -6.41 -0.23
CA LEU A 77 7.64 -7.36 0.18
C LEU A 77 8.07 -8.13 1.43
N LEU A 78 9.30 -8.63 1.46
CA LEU A 78 9.82 -9.37 2.61
C LEU A 78 9.88 -8.48 3.86
N ARG A 79 10.37 -7.24 3.72
CA ARG A 79 10.37 -6.25 4.79
C ARG A 79 8.97 -6.05 5.36
N GLN A 80 7.98 -5.80 4.49
CA GLN A 80 6.59 -5.62 4.91
C GLN A 80 6.09 -6.82 5.72
N TYR A 81 6.25 -8.05 5.23
CA TYR A 81 5.74 -9.24 5.91
C TYR A 81 6.41 -9.48 7.26
N ILE A 82 7.73 -9.25 7.35
CA ILE A 82 8.46 -9.34 8.62
C ILE A 82 7.91 -8.34 9.62
N VAL A 83 7.81 -7.07 9.21
CA VAL A 83 7.40 -5.98 10.10
C VAL A 83 5.96 -6.15 10.53
N GLN A 84 5.04 -6.43 9.60
CA GLN A 84 3.63 -6.64 9.93
C GLN A 84 3.39 -7.91 10.76
N TYR A 85 4.20 -8.96 10.57
CA TYR A 85 4.13 -10.13 11.43
C TYR A 85 4.49 -9.77 12.88
N PHE A 86 5.61 -9.07 13.10
CA PHE A 86 6.01 -8.65 14.44
C PHE A 86 5.05 -7.62 15.04
N ASP A 87 4.54 -6.67 14.25
CA ASP A 87 3.55 -5.67 14.68
C ASP A 87 2.28 -6.31 15.25
N LYS A 88 1.89 -7.46 14.69
CA LYS A 88 0.67 -8.18 15.09
C LYS A 88 0.89 -9.24 16.17
N GLN A 89 2.08 -9.84 16.25
CA GLN A 89 2.40 -10.84 17.26
C GLN A 89 2.87 -10.22 18.58
N GLU A 90 3.56 -9.08 18.52
CA GLU A 90 4.21 -8.44 19.67
C GLU A 90 3.73 -6.99 19.79
N MET A 91 2.44 -6.80 20.08
CA MET A 91 1.82 -5.47 20.14
C MET A 91 2.49 -4.55 21.17
N ASP A 92 2.98 -5.12 22.27
CA ASP A 92 3.59 -4.37 23.38
C ASP A 92 4.97 -3.79 23.03
N ILE A 93 5.74 -4.47 22.17
CA ILE A 93 7.05 -4.00 21.69
C ILE A 93 6.86 -2.80 20.75
N ASN A 94 5.73 -2.75 20.03
CA ASN A 94 5.42 -1.75 19.01
C ASN A 94 4.59 -0.56 19.52
N ALA A 95 4.27 -0.52 20.81
CA ALA A 95 3.59 0.62 21.42
C ALA A 95 4.47 1.89 21.45
N GLY A 96 5.79 1.74 21.61
CA GLY A 96 6.76 2.85 21.68
C GLY A 96 6.87 3.69 20.40
N PRO A 97 7.09 3.09 19.22
CA PRO A 97 7.18 3.82 17.94
C PRO A 97 5.92 4.61 17.57
N ARG A 98 4.73 4.18 18.03
CA ARG A 98 3.44 4.83 17.75
C ARG A 98 3.20 6.10 18.56
N LEU A 99 4.03 6.41 19.56
CA LEU A 99 3.89 7.60 20.42
C LEU A 99 4.57 8.86 19.85
N ASN A 100 5.37 8.73 18.78
CA ASN A 100 6.02 9.87 18.12
C ASN A 100 5.65 9.88 16.64
N LEU A 101 5.05 10.96 16.16
CA LEU A 101 4.59 11.09 14.79
C LEU A 101 5.66 10.85 13.71
N PHE A 102 6.90 11.25 13.95
CA PHE A 102 8.00 11.00 13.01
C PHE A 102 8.37 9.51 12.98
N LEU A 103 8.34 8.85 14.14
CA LEU A 103 8.56 7.41 14.23
C LEU A 103 7.37 6.63 13.64
N GLU A 104 6.14 7.12 13.81
CA GLU A 104 4.95 6.52 13.21
C GLU A 104 4.99 6.62 11.68
N SER A 105 5.41 7.76 11.14
CA SER A 105 5.56 7.96 9.69
C SER A 105 6.61 7.01 9.09
N ASN A 106 7.77 6.89 9.75
CA ASN A 106 8.81 5.94 9.36
C ASN A 106 8.37 4.48 9.57
N TRP A 107 7.57 4.21 10.61
CA TRP A 107 7.02 2.88 10.86
C TRP A 107 6.05 2.47 9.77
N ARG A 108 5.18 3.38 9.32
CA ARG A 108 4.28 3.16 8.18
C ARG A 108 5.06 2.93 6.90
N ASP A 109 6.21 3.59 6.69
CA ASP A 109 7.10 3.29 5.55
C ASP A 109 7.57 1.84 5.56
N VAL A 110 8.10 1.41 6.70
CA VAL A 110 8.71 0.10 6.86
C VAL A 110 7.65 -1.00 6.81
N ALA A 111 6.45 -0.74 7.36
CA ALA A 111 5.33 -1.67 7.40
C ALA A 111 4.52 -1.74 6.10
N ALA A 112 4.51 -0.71 5.25
CA ALA A 112 3.84 -0.74 3.96
C ALA A 112 4.77 -1.24 2.85
N ASN A 113 4.25 -1.41 1.64
CA ASN A 113 5.04 -1.75 0.44
C ASN A 113 4.68 -0.82 -0.73
N THR A 114 4.49 0.46 -0.42
CA THR A 114 4.24 1.51 -1.43
C THR A 114 5.43 1.66 -2.37
N HIS A 115 6.65 1.48 -1.86
CA HIS A 115 7.89 1.49 -2.66
C HIS A 115 7.88 0.43 -3.78
N GLY A 116 7.69 -0.84 -3.44
CA GLY A 116 7.65 -1.91 -4.43
C GLY A 116 6.41 -1.85 -5.31
N ALA A 117 5.25 -1.42 -4.77
CA ALA A 117 4.05 -1.15 -5.58
C ALA A 117 4.29 -0.07 -6.64
N THR A 118 5.01 0.99 -6.29
CA THR A 118 5.37 2.06 -7.23
C THR A 118 6.31 1.57 -8.32
N VAL A 119 7.29 0.71 -7.98
CA VAL A 119 8.16 0.09 -9.00
C VAL A 119 7.38 -0.84 -9.93
N ALA A 120 6.39 -1.58 -9.42
CA ALA A 120 5.47 -2.35 -10.27
C ALA A 120 4.76 -1.44 -11.29
N LEU A 121 4.26 -0.28 -10.86
CA LEU A 121 3.63 0.70 -11.74
C LEU A 121 4.58 1.28 -12.79
N LEU A 122 5.77 1.70 -12.37
CA LEU A 122 6.77 2.30 -13.27
C LEU A 122 7.21 1.31 -14.35
N THR A 123 7.47 0.07 -13.96
CA THR A 123 7.87 -1.01 -14.88
C THR A 123 6.73 -1.48 -15.80
N ALA A 124 5.46 -1.20 -15.47
CA ALA A 124 4.33 -1.43 -16.39
C ALA A 124 4.34 -0.49 -17.59
N ASN A 125 4.85 0.73 -17.42
CA ASN A 125 4.72 1.77 -18.44
C ASN A 125 6.00 2.02 -19.24
N HIS A 126 7.17 1.72 -18.68
CA HIS A 126 8.45 2.14 -19.28
C HIS A 126 9.46 1.02 -19.55
N GLY A 127 9.25 -0.22 -19.07
CA GLY A 127 10.18 -1.34 -19.28
C GLY A 127 11.61 -1.16 -18.73
N GLU A 128 11.96 0.03 -18.23
CA GLU A 128 13.25 0.37 -17.67
C GLU A 128 13.40 -0.09 -16.21
N ALA A 129 14.65 -0.20 -15.76
CA ALA A 129 14.97 -0.51 -14.37
C ALA A 129 14.72 0.70 -13.48
N PHE A 130 13.92 0.53 -12.42
CA PHE A 130 13.61 1.58 -11.46
C PHE A 130 13.97 1.10 -10.05
N GLY A 131 15.06 1.62 -9.49
CA GLY A 131 15.54 1.28 -8.13
C GLY A 131 15.17 2.32 -7.06
N VAL A 132 15.61 2.07 -5.81
CA VAL A 132 15.46 2.92 -4.59
C VAL A 132 15.75 4.40 -4.82
N VAL A 133 16.70 4.71 -5.72
CA VAL A 133 17.20 6.07 -5.97
C VAL A 133 16.26 6.88 -6.86
N ASN A 134 15.19 6.29 -7.38
CA ASN A 134 14.23 7.03 -8.18
C ASN A 134 13.38 7.96 -7.29
N SER A 135 13.58 9.27 -7.45
CA SER A 135 12.85 10.30 -6.71
C SER A 135 11.33 10.15 -6.80
N ALA A 136 10.80 9.62 -7.91
CA ALA A 136 9.36 9.38 -8.06
C ALA A 136 8.85 8.27 -7.14
N VAL A 137 9.66 7.25 -6.83
CA VAL A 137 9.31 6.20 -5.86
C VAL A 137 9.17 6.80 -4.46
N ASN A 138 10.16 7.60 -4.04
CA ASN A 138 10.16 8.26 -2.73
C ASN A 138 9.01 9.29 -2.62
N MET A 139 8.79 10.09 -3.67
CA MET A 139 7.68 11.06 -3.71
C MET A 139 6.32 10.36 -3.66
N THR A 140 6.14 9.26 -4.39
CA THR A 140 4.88 8.49 -4.39
C THR A 140 4.59 7.95 -3.00
N PHE A 141 5.59 7.40 -2.31
CA PHE A 141 5.46 6.94 -0.94
C PHE A 141 5.03 8.05 0.02
N VAL A 142 5.76 9.18 0.03
CA VAL A 142 5.46 10.29 0.96
C VAL A 142 4.04 10.81 0.73
N VAL A 143 3.64 10.99 -0.52
CA VAL A 143 2.30 11.46 -0.86
C VAL A 143 1.23 10.43 -0.47
N ASP A 144 1.47 9.13 -0.67
CA ASP A 144 0.56 8.05 -0.27
C ASP A 144 0.28 8.07 1.24
N VAL A 145 1.34 8.12 2.05
CA VAL A 145 1.22 8.20 3.51
C VAL A 145 0.50 9.46 3.95
N LEU A 146 0.86 10.62 3.39
CA LEU A 146 0.22 11.89 3.74
C LEU A 146 -1.26 11.88 3.33
N SER A 147 -1.61 11.30 2.18
CA SER A 147 -2.98 11.20 1.71
C SER A 147 -3.87 10.39 2.67
N MET A 148 -3.36 9.29 3.21
CA MET A 148 -4.06 8.48 4.21
C MET A 148 -4.17 9.20 5.55
N SER A 149 -3.07 9.80 6.02
CA SER A 149 -3.03 10.47 7.32
C SER A 149 -3.96 11.67 7.37
N SER A 150 -3.96 12.52 6.33
CA SER A 150 -4.84 13.70 6.28
C SER A 150 -6.33 13.34 6.32
N VAL A 151 -6.74 12.24 5.67
CA VAL A 151 -8.15 11.81 5.72
C VAL A 151 -8.48 11.06 7.00
N GLY A 152 -7.53 10.27 7.54
CA GLY A 152 -7.68 9.64 8.85
C GLY A 152 -7.93 10.67 9.95
N GLU A 153 -7.14 11.74 9.97
CA GLU A 153 -7.29 12.85 10.93
C GLU A 153 -8.67 13.52 10.79
N ALA A 154 -9.08 13.86 9.56
CA ALA A 154 -10.38 14.48 9.30
C ALA A 154 -11.56 13.62 9.80
N LEU A 155 -11.47 12.29 9.67
CA LEU A 155 -12.50 11.37 10.15
C LEU A 155 -12.50 11.19 11.67
N THR A 156 -11.37 11.40 12.35
CA THR A 156 -11.30 11.35 13.83
C THR A 156 -11.80 12.62 14.51
N MET A 157 -11.78 13.77 13.82
CA MET A 157 -12.33 15.03 14.33
C MET A 157 -13.87 15.03 14.46
N ASP A 158 -14.55 14.15 13.72
CA ASP A 158 -16.02 14.04 13.67
C ASP A 158 -16.58 12.99 14.65
N MET A 159 -15.69 12.23 15.31
CA MET A 159 -16.01 11.29 16.37
C MET A 159 -15.59 11.95 17.69
N ASP A 160 -16.41 11.90 18.75
CA ASP A 160 -16.19 12.50 20.09
C ASP A 160 -14.89 12.04 20.83
N THR A 161 -13.94 11.45 20.12
CA THR A 161 -12.55 11.28 20.54
C THR A 161 -11.86 12.64 20.67
N PRO A 162 -11.30 12.98 21.84
CA PRO A 162 -10.57 14.23 22.00
C PRO A 162 -9.41 14.26 21.00
N PRO A 163 -9.23 15.35 20.22
CA PRO A 163 -8.12 15.45 19.30
C PRO A 163 -6.82 15.34 20.10
N PHE A 164 -5.94 14.43 19.70
CA PHE A 164 -4.68 14.11 20.39
C PHE A 164 -3.66 15.28 20.39
N ARG A 165 -4.06 16.52 20.12
CA ARG A 165 -3.15 17.63 19.78
C ARG A 165 -3.67 18.98 20.25
N ASP A 166 -3.05 19.49 21.31
CA ASP A 166 -3.12 20.91 21.70
C ASP A 166 -1.85 21.70 21.32
N LYS A 167 -0.97 21.17 20.44
CA LYS A 167 0.30 21.87 20.07
C LYS A 167 0.76 21.80 18.59
N ASN A 168 0.03 21.16 17.68
CA ASN A 168 0.57 20.77 16.36
C ASN A 168 -0.02 21.46 15.11
N GLN A 169 -0.86 22.50 15.22
CA GLN A 169 -1.44 23.17 14.04
C GLN A 169 -0.39 23.69 13.03
N ARG A 170 0.83 24.02 13.47
CA ARG A 170 1.94 24.43 12.57
C ARG A 170 2.57 23.28 11.79
N LEU A 171 2.60 22.07 12.33
CA LEU A 171 3.12 20.88 11.63
C LEU A 171 2.17 20.46 10.50
N ASP A 172 0.86 20.61 10.69
CA ASP A 172 -0.14 20.20 9.69
C ASP A 172 -0.07 21.04 8.41
N HIS A 173 0.14 22.35 8.53
CA HIS A 173 0.38 23.22 7.36
C HIS A 173 1.68 22.87 6.61
N GLY A 174 2.72 22.44 7.34
CA GLY A 174 3.98 22.00 6.73
C GLY A 174 3.83 20.73 5.91
N LEU A 175 3.12 19.73 6.45
CA LEU A 175 2.87 18.45 5.77
C LEU A 175 1.96 18.61 4.55
N GLN A 176 0.93 19.45 4.63
CA GLN A 176 0.12 19.82 3.45
C GLN A 176 0.96 20.49 2.37
N GLY A 177 1.90 21.37 2.73
CA GLY A 177 2.84 21.97 1.80
C GLY A 177 3.75 20.93 1.12
N VAL A 178 4.23 19.93 1.86
CA VAL A 178 5.01 18.81 1.31
C VAL A 178 4.18 17.98 0.34
N TYR A 179 2.95 17.59 0.74
CA TYR A 179 2.04 16.85 -0.12
C TYR A 179 1.81 17.56 -1.46
N SER A 180 1.44 18.85 -1.43
CA SER A 180 1.15 19.62 -2.64
C SER A 180 2.37 19.73 -3.56
N ARG A 181 3.55 20.02 -3.01
CA ARG A 181 4.80 20.11 -3.80
C ARG A 181 5.17 18.78 -4.43
N TYR A 182 5.07 17.69 -3.70
CA TYR A 182 5.42 16.37 -4.26
C TYR A 182 4.39 15.92 -5.29
N MET A 183 3.10 16.24 -5.11
CA MET A 183 2.10 16.03 -6.16
C MET A 183 2.39 16.84 -7.42
N GLU A 184 2.79 18.11 -7.30
CA GLU A 184 3.23 18.92 -8.45
C GLU A 184 4.44 18.28 -9.15
N CYS A 185 5.45 17.84 -8.38
CA CYS A 185 6.62 17.15 -8.93
C CYS A 185 6.28 15.80 -9.59
N LEU A 186 5.32 15.05 -9.05
CA LEU A 186 4.84 13.80 -9.66
C LEU A 186 4.05 14.06 -10.95
N ASN A 187 3.26 15.14 -11.00
CA ASN A 187 2.43 15.51 -12.14
C ASN A 187 3.24 15.91 -13.39
N ILE A 188 4.52 16.26 -13.23
CA ILE A 188 5.42 16.58 -14.36
C ILE A 188 6.28 15.38 -14.80
N GLN A 189 6.20 14.23 -14.13
CA GLN A 189 6.93 13.02 -14.53
C GLN A 189 6.31 12.37 -15.77
N PRO A 190 7.10 11.63 -16.58
CA PRO A 190 6.55 10.86 -17.71
C PRO A 190 5.44 9.88 -17.30
N SER A 191 5.52 9.32 -16.09
CA SER A 191 4.52 8.40 -15.53
C SER A 191 3.45 9.08 -14.67
N ALA A 192 3.31 10.41 -14.77
CA ALA A 192 2.42 11.24 -13.94
C ALA A 192 0.99 10.69 -13.77
N PRO A 193 0.26 10.27 -14.84
CA PRO A 193 -1.13 9.84 -14.69
C PRO A 193 -1.30 8.62 -13.79
N ILE A 194 -0.30 7.76 -13.73
CA ILE A 194 -0.31 6.52 -12.94
C ILE A 194 0.18 6.81 -11.52
N LEU A 195 1.30 7.54 -11.39
CA LEU A 195 1.91 7.84 -10.09
C LEU A 195 1.03 8.75 -9.26
N ALA A 196 0.55 9.87 -9.82
CA ALA A 196 -0.27 10.83 -9.08
C ALA A 196 -1.58 10.21 -8.59
N ARG A 197 -2.20 9.33 -9.40
CA ARG A 197 -3.42 8.60 -9.00
C ARG A 197 -3.15 7.64 -7.84
N SER A 198 -2.04 6.92 -7.90
CA SER A 198 -1.72 5.90 -6.90
C SER A 198 -1.24 6.56 -5.60
N ALA A 199 -0.43 7.61 -5.70
CA ALA A 199 0.05 8.42 -4.59
C ALA A 199 -1.08 9.13 -3.83
N SER A 200 -2.15 9.56 -4.52
CA SER A 200 -3.29 10.23 -3.86
C SER A 200 -4.39 9.27 -3.41
N SER A 201 -4.19 7.95 -3.53
CA SER A 201 -5.26 6.97 -3.38
C SER A 201 -5.81 6.86 -1.95
N GLY A 202 -5.03 7.23 -0.92
CA GLY A 202 -5.50 7.31 0.46
C GLY A 202 -6.69 8.24 0.65
N ILE A 203 -6.80 9.31 -0.14
CA ILE A 203 -7.95 10.25 -0.09
C ILE A 203 -9.28 9.55 -0.41
N HIS A 204 -9.23 8.57 -1.32
CA HIS A 204 -10.42 7.83 -1.75
C HIS A 204 -10.62 6.54 -0.96
N PHE A 205 -9.52 5.88 -0.57
CA PHE A 205 -9.55 4.61 0.13
C PHE A 205 -10.09 4.74 1.56
N VAL A 206 -9.52 5.64 2.35
CA VAL A 206 -9.83 5.76 3.79
C VAL A 206 -11.33 5.93 4.08
N PRO A 207 -12.09 6.81 3.39
CA PRO A 207 -13.52 6.97 3.64
C PRO A 207 -14.37 5.85 3.01
N ALA A 208 -13.85 5.16 2.00
CA ALA A 208 -14.54 4.04 1.34
C ALA A 208 -14.29 2.68 2.02
N MET A 209 -13.28 2.59 2.89
CA MET A 209 -12.87 1.39 3.60
C MET A 209 -14.04 0.77 4.35
N ASP A 210 -14.38 -0.48 4.02
CA ASP A 210 -15.51 -1.17 4.62
C ASP A 210 -15.31 -1.30 6.13
N GLY A 211 -14.10 -1.64 6.60
CA GLY A 211 -13.80 -1.69 8.03
C GLY A 211 -14.16 -0.40 8.78
N HIS A 212 -13.93 0.78 8.18
CA HIS A 212 -14.34 2.05 8.78
C HIS A 212 -15.86 2.23 8.77
N ARG A 213 -16.50 2.01 7.62
CA ARG A 213 -17.96 2.16 7.47
C ARG A 213 -18.76 1.21 8.36
N GLU A 214 -18.26 0.00 8.57
CA GLU A 214 -18.85 -1.01 9.46
C GLU A 214 -18.75 -0.59 10.93
N ARG A 215 -17.64 0.03 11.35
CA ARG A 215 -17.48 0.58 12.70
C ARG A 215 -18.48 1.71 12.97
N VAL A 216 -18.64 2.63 12.02
CA VAL A 216 -19.57 3.76 12.15
C VAL A 216 -21.03 3.31 12.14
N LYS A 217 -21.39 2.34 11.29
CA LYS A 217 -22.78 1.90 11.11
C LYS A 217 -23.19 0.69 11.96
N HIS A 218 -22.27 0.14 12.75
CA HIS A 218 -22.44 -1.08 13.53
C HIS A 218 -23.07 -2.24 12.74
N LYS A 219 -22.74 -2.36 11.45
CA LYS A 219 -23.31 -3.35 10.53
C LYS A 219 -22.26 -3.80 9.54
N ARG A 220 -22.21 -5.11 9.26
CA ARG A 220 -21.35 -5.69 8.21
C ARG A 220 -21.89 -5.39 6.81
N PHE A 221 -20.99 -5.06 5.89
CA PHE A 221 -21.30 -4.93 4.46
C PHE A 221 -20.73 -6.11 3.69
N PRO A 222 -21.51 -6.72 2.77
CA PRO A 222 -20.95 -7.70 1.84
C PRO A 222 -19.96 -7.03 0.89
N MET A 223 -18.97 -7.80 0.41
CA MET A 223 -18.08 -7.35 -0.66
C MET A 223 -18.93 -6.97 -1.89
N SER A 224 -18.69 -5.79 -2.46
CA SER A 224 -19.39 -5.37 -3.67
C SER A 224 -19.07 -6.28 -4.85
N GLU A 225 -20.02 -6.43 -5.77
CA GLU A 225 -19.84 -7.24 -6.98
C GLU A 225 -18.61 -6.80 -7.78
N SER A 226 -18.38 -5.49 -7.88
CA SER A 226 -17.20 -4.94 -8.56
C SER A 226 -15.85 -5.37 -7.95
N LEU A 227 -15.79 -5.56 -6.62
CA LEU A 227 -14.58 -6.05 -5.96
C LEU A 227 -14.45 -7.56 -6.11
N ARG A 228 -15.57 -8.28 -6.12
CA ARG A 228 -15.58 -9.73 -6.35
C ARG A 228 -15.07 -10.08 -7.75
N CYS A 229 -15.49 -9.36 -8.79
CA CYS A 229 -14.96 -9.55 -10.15
C CYS A 229 -13.43 -9.46 -10.21
N ILE A 230 -12.84 -8.48 -9.51
CA ILE A 230 -11.37 -8.32 -9.47
C ILE A 230 -10.70 -9.58 -8.90
N VAL A 231 -11.27 -10.15 -7.83
CA VAL A 231 -10.75 -11.37 -7.21
C VAL A 231 -10.90 -12.55 -8.16
N ASP A 232 -12.11 -12.75 -8.71
CA ASP A 232 -12.44 -13.90 -9.56
C ASP A 232 -11.58 -13.96 -10.83
N ASP A 233 -11.20 -12.81 -11.39
CA ASP A 233 -10.31 -12.71 -12.56
C ASP A 233 -8.88 -13.22 -12.30
N HIS A 234 -8.48 -13.34 -11.02
CA HIS A 234 -7.12 -13.67 -10.63
C HIS A 234 -6.99 -15.00 -9.87
N VAL A 235 -8.11 -15.67 -9.57
CA VAL A 235 -8.11 -17.00 -8.94
C VAL A 235 -7.56 -18.04 -9.92
N LYS A 236 -6.49 -18.73 -9.51
CA LYS A 236 -5.99 -19.92 -10.20
C LYS A 236 -7.03 -21.03 -10.07
N ARG A 237 -7.59 -21.45 -11.20
CA ARG A 237 -8.54 -22.58 -11.29
C ARG A 237 -7.80 -23.89 -11.45
#